data_AF-A0A8H9L980-F1
#
_entry.id   AF-A0A8H9L980-F1
#
_cell.length_a   1.000
_cell.length_b   1.000
_cell.length_c   1.000
_cell.angle_alpha   90.00
_cell.angle_beta   90.00
_cell.angle_gamma   90.00
#
_symmetry.space_group_name_H-M   'P 1'
#
loop_
_entity.id
_entity.type
_entity.pdbx_description
1 polymer ?
#
loop_
_entity_poly.entity_id
_entity_poly.type
_entity_poly.pdbx_seq_one_letter_code
_entity_poly.pdbx_strand_id
1 'polypeptide(L)'
;MTKPISSQMYHFTQNNPEGIGQDSVPALLRRIATTIEELGQVEVYDLIMHNEVTDDGSDWPSITVYFDYTQAEEAEEVEEAEQDESEGDAPGIT
;
A
#
# COMPACT_ATOMS: atom_id res chain seq x y z
N MET A 1 22.65 4.65 24.38
CA MET A 1 21.94 3.49 23.81
C MET A 1 21.16 4.00 22.60
N THR A 2 21.57 3.63 21.40
CA THR A 2 20.87 4.01 20.16
C THR A 2 19.64 3.12 20.02
N LYS A 3 18.45 3.70 19.85
CA LYS A 3 17.24 2.92 19.55
C LYS A 3 17.47 2.16 18.23
N PRO A 4 17.12 0.86 18.14
CA PRO A 4 17.18 0.15 16.88
C PRO A 4 16.24 0.82 15.88
N ILE A 5 16.69 0.95 14.64
CA ILE A 5 15.83 1.36 13.53
C ILE A 5 14.95 0.14 13.24
N SER A 6 13.67 0.21 13.62
CA SER A 6 12.67 -0.78 13.23
C SER A 6 11.97 -0.23 12.01
N SER A 7 12.24 -0.80 10.85
CA SER A 7 11.40 -0.65 9.66
C SER A 7 10.54 -1.90 9.58
N GLN A 8 9.22 -1.71 9.60
CA GLN A 8 8.26 -2.77 9.30
C GLN A 8 7.95 -2.66 7.81
N MET A 9 8.00 -3.78 7.10
CA MET A 9 7.61 -3.85 5.70
C MET A 9 6.60 -4.98 5.56
N TYR A 10 5.44 -4.66 5.01
CA TYR A 10 4.36 -5.60 4.81
C TYR A 10 4.57 -6.36 3.51
N HIS A 11 4.07 -7.58 3.46
CA HIS A 11 4.05 -8.36 2.22
C HIS A 11 2.88 -9.33 2.19
N PHE A 12 2.46 -9.70 0.97
CA PHE A 12 1.60 -10.85 0.74
C PHE A 12 2.08 -11.62 -0.49
N THR A 13 1.82 -12.94 -0.50
CA THR A 13 2.08 -13.81 -1.64
C THR A 13 0.77 -14.39 -2.13
N GLN A 14 0.56 -14.38 -3.45
CA GLN A 14 -0.67 -14.90 -4.05
C GLN A 14 -0.35 -15.67 -5.33
N ASN A 15 -1.14 -16.71 -5.57
CA ASN A 15 -1.15 -17.52 -6.78
C ASN A 15 -2.58 -17.62 -7.32
N ASN A 16 -2.73 -18.14 -8.54
CA ASN A 16 -4.05 -18.51 -9.05
C ASN A 16 -4.56 -19.76 -8.33
N PRO A 17 -5.89 -19.96 -8.21
CA PRO A 17 -6.46 -21.21 -7.72
C PRO A 17 -6.07 -22.38 -8.61
N GLU A 18 -6.08 -23.57 -8.03
CA GLU A 18 -5.84 -24.81 -8.78
C GLU A 18 -6.89 -25.01 -9.89
N GLY A 19 -6.44 -25.51 -11.05
CA GLY A 19 -7.30 -25.87 -12.17
C GLY A 19 -7.20 -24.92 -13.37
N ILE A 20 -8.34 -24.66 -14.03
CA ILE A 20 -8.35 -23.91 -15.31
C ILE A 20 -7.82 -22.49 -15.10
N GLY A 21 -6.71 -22.19 -15.78
CA GLY A 21 -6.06 -20.87 -15.72
C GLY A 21 -5.09 -20.71 -14.54
N GLN A 22 -4.74 -21.80 -13.85
CA GLN A 22 -3.73 -21.82 -12.79
C GLN A 22 -2.40 -21.19 -13.24
N ASP A 23 -1.96 -21.51 -14.46
CA ASP A 23 -0.74 -21.01 -15.11
C ASP A 23 -0.87 -19.59 -15.71
N SER A 24 -2.06 -19.00 -15.66
CA SER A 24 -2.35 -17.75 -16.36
C SER A 24 -1.75 -16.54 -15.64
N VAL A 25 -0.57 -16.10 -16.09
CA VAL A 25 0.08 -14.87 -15.62
C VAL A 25 -0.82 -13.63 -15.73
N PRO A 26 -1.56 -13.39 -16.84
CA PRO A 26 -2.47 -12.24 -16.90
C PRO A 26 -3.64 -12.32 -15.92
N ALA A 27 -4.11 -13.52 -15.57
CA ALA A 27 -5.15 -13.67 -14.55
C ALA A 27 -4.58 -13.35 -13.16
N LEU A 28 -3.35 -13.80 -12.88
CA LEU A 28 -2.66 -13.53 -11.62
C LEU A 28 -2.44 -12.02 -11.42
N LEU A 29 -1.94 -11.31 -12.43
CA LEU A 29 -1.72 -9.86 -12.35
C LEU A 29 -2.99 -9.07 -12.05
N ARG A 30 -4.14 -9.48 -12.63
CA ARG A 30 -5.43 -8.84 -12.31
C ARG A 30 -5.87 -9.11 -10.88
N ARG A 31 -5.66 -10.32 -10.36
CA ARG A 31 -5.97 -10.66 -8.96
C ARG A 31 -5.11 -9.85 -8.00
N ILE A 32 -3.80 -9.74 -8.27
CA ILE A 32 -2.88 -8.90 -7.50
C ILE A 32 -3.37 -7.46 -7.48
N ALA A 33 -3.76 -6.90 -8.65
CA ALA A 33 -4.29 -5.55 -8.73
C ALA A 33 -5.53 -5.37 -7.85
N THR A 34 -6.49 -6.31 -7.90
CA THR A 34 -7.66 -6.30 -7.00
C THR A 34 -7.26 -6.34 -5.53
N THR A 35 -6.32 -7.21 -5.14
CA THR A 35 -5.84 -7.27 -3.75
C THR A 35 -5.20 -5.94 -3.31
N ILE A 36 -4.41 -5.29 -4.17
CA ILE A 36 -3.80 -3.99 -3.88
C ILE A 36 -4.87 -2.90 -3.71
N GLU A 37 -5.91 -2.89 -4.55
CA GLU A 37 -7.04 -1.97 -4.41
C GLU A 37 -7.79 -2.16 -3.08
N GLU A 38 -7.96 -3.41 -2.63
CA GLU A 38 -8.61 -3.76 -1.36
C GLU A 38 -7.79 -3.33 -0.13
N LEU A 39 -6.46 -3.26 -0.24
CA LEU A 39 -5.58 -2.77 0.83
C LEU A 39 -5.71 -1.26 1.06
N GLY A 40 -6.29 -0.51 0.12
CA GLY A 40 -6.45 0.94 0.20
C GLY A 40 -5.17 1.70 -0.19
N GLN A 41 -4.81 2.72 0.59
CA GLN A 41 -3.67 3.57 0.25
C GLN A 41 -2.36 2.92 0.71
N VAL A 42 -1.65 2.33 -0.26
CA VAL A 42 -0.38 1.64 -0.05
C VAL A 42 0.66 2.11 -1.06
N GLU A 43 1.92 2.17 -0.62
CA GLU A 43 3.07 2.34 -1.50
C GLU A 43 3.68 0.96 -1.74
N VAL A 44 3.71 0.54 -3.02
CA VAL A 44 4.28 -0.75 -3.41
C VAL A 44 5.75 -0.55 -3.78
N TYR A 45 6.63 -1.30 -3.12
CA TYR A 45 8.07 -1.21 -3.34
C TYR A 45 8.60 -2.26 -4.32
N ASP A 46 8.11 -3.49 -4.25
CA ASP A 46 8.61 -4.58 -5.08
C ASP A 46 7.53 -5.63 -5.37
N LEU A 47 7.61 -6.25 -6.56
CA LEU A 47 6.83 -7.40 -6.97
C LEU A 47 7.78 -8.47 -7.51
N ILE A 48 7.82 -9.62 -6.84
CA ILE A 48 8.67 -10.74 -7.22
C ILE A 48 7.78 -11.89 -7.70
N MET A 49 7.99 -12.35 -8.94
CA MET A 49 7.32 -13.52 -9.48
C MET A 49 8.19 -14.77 -9.32
N HIS A 50 7.60 -15.84 -8.79
CA HIS A 50 8.20 -17.17 -8.75
C HIS A 50 7.35 -18.11 -9.61
N ASN A 51 8.00 -19.04 -10.29
CA ASN A 51 7.32 -20.16 -10.94
C ASN A 51 7.72 -21.44 -10.20
N GLU A 52 6.74 -22.11 -9.62
CA GLU A 52 6.90 -23.44 -9.05
C GLU A 52 6.32 -24.47 -10.01
N VAL A 53 6.87 -25.68 -10.03
CA VAL A 53 6.33 -26.80 -10.80
C VAL A 53 5.55 -27.70 -9.83
N THR A 54 4.27 -27.92 -10.10
CA THR A 54 3.41 -28.79 -9.29
C THR A 54 3.70 -30.27 -9.54
N ASP A 55 3.18 -31.14 -8.66
CA ASP A 55 3.36 -32.60 -8.74
C ASP A 55 2.85 -33.21 -10.06
N ASP A 56 1.89 -32.56 -10.73
CA ASP A 56 1.35 -32.94 -12.04
C ASP A 56 2.18 -32.38 -13.22
N GLY A 57 3.24 -31.61 -12.94
CA GLY A 57 4.11 -30.98 -13.94
C GLY A 57 3.60 -29.65 -14.50
N SER A 58 2.50 -29.10 -13.96
CA SER A 58 2.00 -27.79 -14.36
C SER A 58 2.81 -26.65 -13.72
N ASP A 59 2.94 -25.52 -14.42
CA ASP A 59 3.52 -24.32 -13.82
C ASP A 59 2.49 -23.66 -12.89
N TRP A 60 2.93 -23.26 -11.69
CA TRP A 60 2.13 -22.49 -10.75
C TRP A 60 2.85 -21.18 -10.42
N PRO A 61 2.59 -20.11 -11.20
CA PRO A 61 3.11 -18.79 -10.92
C PRO A 61 2.56 -18.25 -9.59
N SER A 62 3.44 -17.66 -8.79
CA SER A 62 3.09 -16.89 -7.61
C SER A 62 3.79 -15.53 -7.64
N ILE A 63 3.17 -14.51 -7.07
CA ILE A 63 3.74 -13.17 -6.92
C ILE A 63 3.73 -12.80 -5.45
N THR A 64 4.87 -12.34 -4.97
CA THR A 64 5.02 -11.70 -3.66
C THR A 64 5.11 -10.19 -3.86
N VAL A 65 4.26 -9.44 -3.15
CA VAL A 65 4.22 -7.97 -3.18
C VAL A 65 4.74 -7.45 -1.84
N TYR A 66 5.71 -6.54 -1.89
CA TYR A 66 6.23 -5.82 -0.73
C TYR A 66 5.71 -4.37 -0.76
N PHE A 67 5.14 -3.91 0.36
CA PHE A 67 4.48 -2.62 0.43
C PHE A 67 4.52 -2.04 1.84
N ASP A 68 4.16 -0.77 1.95
CA ASP A 68 3.82 -0.11 3.22
C ASP A 68 2.49 0.65 3.09
N TYR A 69 1.82 0.86 4.21
CA TYR A 69 0.63 1.71 4.25
C TYR A 69 1.09 3.16 4.29
N THR A 70 0.68 3.95 3.30
CA THR A 70 0.88 5.39 3.37
C THR A 70 -0.10 5.91 4.42
N GLN A 71 0.39 6.42 5.55
CA GLN A 71 -0.47 7.23 6.41
C GLN A 71 -0.95 8.41 5.58
N ALA A 72 -2.27 8.58 5.48
CA ALA A 72 -2.85 9.83 5.03
C ALA A 72 -2.61 10.87 6.14
N GLU A 73 -1.36 11.33 6.26
CA GLU A 73 -1.07 12.59 6.94
C GLU A 73 -1.73 13.70 6.10
N GLU A 74 -2.30 14.71 6.77
CA GLU A 74 -2.88 15.94 6.20
C GLU A 74 -4.39 15.99 5.85
N ALA A 75 -5.27 15.47 6.71
CA ALA A 75 -6.67 15.95 6.75
C ALA A 75 -7.02 16.77 8.02
N GLU A 76 -6.09 16.89 8.98
CA GLU A 76 -6.36 17.55 10.27
C GLU A 76 -5.74 18.97 10.41
N GLU A 77 -4.80 19.39 9.54
CA GLU A 77 -4.16 20.71 9.64
C GLU A 77 -5.00 21.88 9.06
N VAL A 78 -6.13 21.61 8.40
CA VAL A 78 -6.91 22.66 7.70
C VAL A 78 -7.96 23.34 8.60
N GLU A 79 -8.29 22.80 9.79
CA GLU A 79 -9.29 23.41 10.69
C GLU A 79 -8.73 24.41 11.72
N GLU A 80 -7.43 24.40 12.04
CA GLU A 80 -6.87 25.36 13.03
C GLU A 80 -6.42 26.71 12.43
N ALA A 81 -6.24 26.80 11.10
CA ALA A 81 -5.72 28.02 10.46
C ALA A 81 -6.78 29.12 10.20
N GLU A 82 -8.08 28.82 10.26
CA GLU A 82 -9.14 29.80 9.97
C GLU A 82 -9.66 30.57 11.20
N GLN A 83 -9.15 30.32 12.41
CA GLN A 83 -9.67 30.95 13.64
C GLN A 83 -8.82 32.09 14.23
N ASP A 84 -7.61 32.39 13.72
CA ASP A 84 -6.71 33.38 14.35
C ASP A 84 -6.53 34.72 13.59
N GLU A 85 -7.23 34.94 12.46
CA GLU A 85 -7.06 36.19 11.67
C GLU A 85 -8.21 37.19 11.78
N SER A 86 -9.02 37.16 12.84
CA SER A 86 -9.94 38.26 13.15
C SER A 86 -9.86 38.74 14.60
N GLU A 87 -8.87 39.59 14.90
CA GLU A 87 -9.06 40.89 15.58
C GLU A 87 -7.71 41.48 15.98
N GLY A 88 -7.10 42.23 15.06
CA GLY A 88 -5.86 42.95 15.30
C GLY A 88 -5.64 44.14 14.38
N ASP A 89 -6.51 45.15 14.45
CA ASP A 89 -6.26 46.50 13.90
C ASP A 89 -7.14 47.51 14.65
N ALA A 90 -6.72 48.57 15.33
CA ALA A 90 -5.45 49.13 15.78
C ALA A 90 -5.81 50.25 16.81
N PRO A 91 -4.85 50.78 17.60
CA PRO A 91 -5.13 51.80 18.62
C PRO A 91 -5.17 53.22 18.02
N GLY A 92 -6.06 54.10 18.49
CA GLY A 92 -5.95 55.53 18.13
C GLY A 92 -7.04 56.51 18.61
N ILE A 93 -6.74 57.19 19.73
CA ILE A 93 -6.95 58.63 20.02
C ILE A 93 -8.37 59.25 19.91
N THR A 94 -8.98 59.60 21.05
CA THR A 94 -9.19 60.99 21.58
C THR A 94 -9.82 60.92 22.97
#